data_AF-A0A1Y1VAK1-F1
#
_entry.id   AF-A0A1Y1VAK1-F1
#
_cell.length_a   1.000
_cell.length_b   1.000
_cell.length_c   1.000
_cell.angle_alpha   90.00
_cell.angle_beta   90.00
_cell.angle_gamma   90.00
#
_symmetry.space_group_name_H-M   'P 1'
#
loop_
_entity.id
_entity.type
_entity.pdbx_description
1 polymer ?
#
loop_
_entity_poly.entity_id
_entity_poly.type
_entity_poly.pdbx_seq_one_letter_code
_entity_poly.pdbx_strand_id
1 'polypeptide(L)' 'FIPPIENVFGIFKYVQLSDIKVVMIGDIPYKNTKDISDIAFGTNNYNPPLLLERIYKNLEDTIVSFKRPYNH' A
#
# COMPACT_ATOMS: atom_id res chain seq x y z
N PHE A 1 10.54 -0.58 17.14
CA PHE A 1 10.68 -0.58 15.67
C PHE A 1 9.29 -0.42 15.06
N ILE A 2 9.20 0.18 13.88
CA ILE A 2 7.94 0.32 13.14
C ILE A 2 8.08 -0.50 11.85
N PRO A 3 7.12 -1.39 11.53
CA PRO A 3 5.92 -1.73 12.33
C PRO A 3 6.25 -2.56 13.59
N PRO A 4 5.26 -2.80 14.48
CA PRO A 4 5.36 -3.80 15.54
C PRO A 4 5.79 -5.17 14.99
N ILE A 5 6.46 -5.99 15.81
CA ILE A 5 7.06 -7.25 15.35
C ILE A 5 6.01 -8.23 14.81
N GLU A 6 4.82 -8.23 15.41
CA GLU A 6 3.63 -9.00 15.03
C GLU A 6 3.06 -8.64 13.64
N ASN A 7 3.48 -7.50 13.09
CA ASN A 7 3.03 -6.94 11.83
C ASN A 7 4.09 -7.00 10.73
N VAL A 8 5.34 -7.37 11.04
CA VAL A 8 6.43 -7.50 10.05
C VAL A 8 6.07 -8.47 8.92
N PHE A 9 5.32 -9.52 9.24
CA PHE A 9 4.84 -10.52 8.28
C PHE A 9 3.34 -10.36 7.95
N GLY A 10 2.74 -9.21 8.25
CA GLY A 10 1.30 -9.00 8.16
C GLY A 10 0.73 -9.28 6.76
N ILE A 11 1.48 -8.97 5.69
CA ILE A 11 1.05 -9.23 4.31
C ILE A 11 0.67 -10.70 4.05
N PHE A 12 1.36 -11.64 4.68
CA PHE A 12 1.12 -13.08 4.49
C PHE A 12 -0.16 -13.57 5.15
N LYS A 13 -0.82 -12.73 5.97
CA LYS A 13 -2.18 -13.00 6.48
C LYS A 13 -3.24 -12.79 5.39
N TYR A 14 -2.94 -12.01 4.35
CA TYR A 14 -3.89 -11.62 3.31
C TYR A 14 -3.70 -12.33 1.98
N VAL A 15 -2.52 -12.94 1.74
CA VAL A 15 -2.22 -13.60 0.47
C VAL A 15 -1.58 -14.97 0.69
N GLN A 16 -2.04 -15.98 -0.04
CA GLN A 16 -1.39 -17.28 -0.08
C GLN A 16 -0.33 -17.31 -1.17
N LEU A 17 0.78 -18.01 -0.92
CA LEU A 17 1.90 -18.09 -1.86
C LEU A 17 1.48 -18.59 -3.24
N SER A 18 0.54 -19.55 -3.31
CA SER A 18 0.02 -20.11 -4.56
C SER A 18 -0.75 -19.11 -5.42
N ASP A 19 -1.29 -18.04 -4.82
CA ASP A 19 -2.15 -17.07 -5.50
C ASP A 19 -1.37 -15.86 -6.02
N ILE A 20 -0.07 -15.76 -5.69
CA ILE A 20 0.78 -14.63 -6.04
C ILE A 20 1.06 -14.61 -7.55
N LYS A 21 0.69 -13.50 -8.20
CA LYS A 21 0.96 -13.24 -9.61
C LYS A 21 1.92 -12.06 -9.83
N VAL A 22 1.91 -11.11 -8.91
CA VAL A 22 2.68 -9.87 -8.96
C VAL A 22 3.22 -9.58 -7.57
N VAL A 23 4.48 -9.14 -7.50
CA VAL A 23 5.12 -8.72 -6.25
C VAL A 23 5.55 -7.26 -6.41
N MET A 24 5.06 -6.40 -5.52
CA MET A 24 5.50 -5.01 -5.40
C MET A 24 6.39 -4.87 -4.17
N ILE A 25 7.60 -4.35 -4.35
CA ILE A 25 8.59 -4.22 -3.28
C ILE A 25 8.72 -2.76 -2.88
N GLY A 26 8.43 -2.46 -1.61
CA GLY A 26 8.68 -1.15 -0.99
C GLY A 26 10.10 -1.07 -0.40
N ASP A 27 10.44 0.09 0.15
CA ASP A 27 11.73 0.33 0.82
C ASP A 27 11.58 0.19 2.34
N ILE A 28 11.23 1.29 3.03
CA ILE A 28 10.95 1.30 4.47
C ILE A 28 9.46 1.55 4.74
N PRO A 29 8.91 1.03 5.85
CA PRO A 29 7.55 1.36 6.29
C PRO A 29 7.37 2.87 6.49
N TYR A 30 6.15 3.35 6.28
CA TYR A 30 5.82 4.73 6.60
C TYR A 30 6.08 5.03 8.09
N LYS A 31 6.64 6.21 8.37
CA LYS A 31 7.00 6.63 9.74
C LYS A 31 5.82 7.23 10.51
N ASN A 32 4.88 7.85 9.79
CA ASN A 32 3.69 8.43 10.38
C ASN A 32 2.72 7.32 10.77
N THR A 33 2.28 7.32 12.04
CA THR A 33 1.44 6.25 12.58
C THR A 33 0.10 6.10 11.89
N LYS A 34 -0.44 7.19 11.33
CA LYS A 34 -1.68 7.15 10.51
C LYS A 34 -1.49 6.43 9.19
N ASP A 35 -0.26 6.39 8.69
CA ASP A 35 0.08 5.82 7.40
C ASP A 35 0.60 4.38 7.48
N ILE A 36 0.92 3.88 8.67
CA ILE A 36 1.45 2.52 8.84
C ILE A 36 0.44 1.50 8.31
N SER A 37 0.94 0.61 7.45
CA SER A 37 0.23 -0.53 6.90
C SER A 37 1.18 -1.71 6.79
N ASP A 38 0.62 -2.91 6.88
CA ASP A 38 1.34 -4.17 6.67
C ASP A 38 1.52 -4.50 5.17
N ILE A 39 1.03 -3.60 4.29
CA ILE A 39 1.04 -3.74 2.83
C ILE A 39 1.90 -2.61 2.25
N ALA A 40 2.83 -2.95 1.36
CA ALA A 40 3.66 -1.97 0.68
C ALA A 40 2.81 -0.88 0.00
N PHE A 41 3.18 0.38 0.19
CA PHE A 41 2.51 1.59 -0.31
C PHE A 41 1.11 1.88 0.24
N GLY A 42 0.40 0.88 0.77
CA GLY A 42 -0.93 1.03 1.34
C GLY A 42 -0.95 1.86 2.63
N THR A 43 -2.09 2.44 2.95
CA THR A 43 -2.29 3.29 4.13
C THR A 43 -3.75 3.22 4.58
N ASN A 44 -4.00 3.43 5.87
CA ASN A 44 -5.35 3.63 6.43
C ASN A 44 -5.72 5.12 6.53
N ASN A 45 -4.82 6.01 6.14
CA ASN A 45 -5.03 7.45 6.20
C ASN A 45 -5.92 7.92 5.06
N TYR A 46 -6.96 8.68 5.40
CA TYR A 46 -7.82 9.35 4.43
C TYR A 46 -7.03 10.30 3.52
N ASN A 47 -5.94 10.91 4.00
CA ASN A 47 -5.06 11.71 3.16
C ASN A 47 -3.78 10.92 2.91
N PRO A 48 -3.70 10.15 1.81
CA PRO A 48 -2.62 9.20 1.63
C PRO A 48 -1.26 9.89 1.41
N PRO A 49 -0.14 9.19 1.68
CA PRO A 49 1.19 9.71 1.40
C PRO A 49 1.39 10.07 -0.08
N LEU A 50 2.26 11.06 -0.34
CA LEU A 50 2.56 11.55 -1.69
C LEU A 50 2.99 10.44 -2.67
N LEU A 51 3.63 9.37 -2.17
CA LEU A 51 4.03 8.24 -2.99
C LEU A 51 2.81 7.49 -3.56
N LEU A 52 1.80 7.21 -2.73
CA LEU A 52 0.58 6.55 -3.18
C LEU A 52 -0.23 7.46 -4.10
N GLU A 53 -0.27 8.77 -3.82
CA GLU A 53 -0.86 9.79 -4.70
C GLU A 53 -0.23 9.78 -6.11
N ARG A 54 1.10 9.62 -6.20
CA ARG A 54 1.82 9.51 -7.49
C ARG A 54 1.53 8.19 -8.20
N ILE A 55 1.41 7.08 -7.47
CA ILE A 55 1.00 5.79 -8.03
C ILE A 55 -0.40 5.93 -8.64
N TYR A 56 -1.36 6.52 -7.92
CA TYR A 56 -2.69 6.78 -8.45
C TYR A 56 -2.65 7.66 -9.70
N LYS A 57 -1.86 8.73 -9.70
CA LYS A 57 -1.73 9.59 -10.88
C LYS A 57 -1.18 8.84 -12.09
N ASN A 58 -0.18 7.99 -11.89
CA ASN A 58 0.35 7.16 -12.96
C ASN A 58 -0.67 6.15 -13.48
N LEU A 59 -1.48 5.54 -12.60
CA LEU A 59 -2.56 4.64 -12.98
C LEU A 59 -3.66 5.36 -13.77
N GLU A 60 -4.05 6.57 -13.36
CA GLU A 60 -5.01 7.41 -14.09
C GLU A 60 -4.53 7.75 -15.51
N ASP A 61 -3.22 7.99 -15.67
CA ASP A 61 -2.63 8.35 -16.96
C ASP A 61 -2.43 7.15 -17.89
N THR A 62 -2.28 5.94 -17.34
CA THR A 62 -1.87 4.75 -18.11
C THR A 62 -2.97 3.73 -18.30
N ILE A 63 -3.97 3.70 -17.41
CA ILE A 63 -5.06 2.73 -17.42
C ILE A 63 -6.37 3.47 -17.61
N VAL A 64 -6.90 3.45 -18.84
CA VAL A 64 -8.12 4.18 -19.23
C VAL A 64 -9.32 3.90 -18.33
N SER A 65 -9.46 2.67 -17.84
CA SER A 65 -10.57 2.25 -16.97
C SER A 65 -10.34 2.53 -15.49
N PHE A 66 -9.16 3.00 -15.09
CA PHE A 66 -8.85 3.23 -13.69
C PHE A 66 -9.57 4.48 -13.18
N LYS A 67 -10.27 4.31 -12.06
CA LYS A 67 -10.85 5.41 -11.29
C LYS A 67 -10.22 5.38 -9.91
N ARG A 68 -9.60 6.48 -9.52
CA ARG A 68 -9.03 6.61 -8.19
C ARG A 68 -10.12 6.38 -7.14
N PRO A 69 -9.84 5.58 -6.09
CA PRO A 69 -10.77 5.44 -4.98
C PRO A 69 -10.87 6.78 -4.25
N TYR A 70 -12.09 7.32 -4.16
CA TYR A 70 -12.35 8.47 -3.30
C TYR A 70 -12.42 7.96 -1.86
N ASN A 71 -11.70 8.63 -0.98
CA ASN A 71 -11.80 8.35 0.44
C ASN A 71 -13.22 8.73 0.90
N HIS A 72 -13.96 7.78 1.48
CA HIS A 72 -15.26 8.04 2.13
C HIS A 72 -15.03 8.40 3.59
#